data_AF-A0A1V5GEI8-F1
#
_entry.id   AF-A0A1V5GEI8-F1
#
_cell.length_a   1.000
_cell.length_b   1.000
_cell.length_c   1.000
_cell.angle_alpha   90.00
_cell.angle_beta   90.00
_cell.angle_gamma   90.00
#
_symmetry.space_group_name_H-M   'P 1'
#
loop_
_entity.id
_entity.type
_entity.pdbx_description
1 polymer ?
#
loop_
_entity_poly.entity_id
_entity_poly.type
_entity_poly.pdbx_seq_one_letter_code
_entity_poly.pdbx_strand_id
1 'polypeptide(L)'
;MSREWGYEFFKIDGLSHNNSSYSALFYERPQVRAAFRRPCENPLERCVKACRQGMGPDRYFLACRGFHNGPEAALADATRIGGDVVQPHKPVTWEGYLSQARMTLARLFSHNIQWHSDPDTLLVGTAAPLAAARTAATVVALPGQLMFAGDKLMELPEERMRLLQRCLPVCPVRPLDLFPIMRLKPVWTLKIRRDFGAWDVVSLFNFRDDEPCEAAVGMEELGLDPAKRYWVWDFWADKLLGAKRGELRLKLKPMANALLAVHEDLGRPQFLSTDRHLTQGGVSLTALEWDAAKLELRGETQLVAGEATTLALLCPPPYRPLEASSEGAAAGAALERAKNVLRLRLKPRATGDARWTVRFALMP
;
A
#
# COMPACT_ATOMS: atom_id res chain seq x y z
N MET A 1 1.01 -16.00 31.24
CA MET A 1 2.12 -15.75 30.29
C MET A 1 1.82 -14.71 29.22
N SER A 2 1.11 -14.97 28.10
CA SER A 2 0.91 -13.92 27.06
C SER A 2 0.21 -12.65 27.58
N ARG A 3 -0.89 -12.83 28.35
CA ARG A 3 -1.60 -11.74 29.05
C ARG A 3 -0.78 -11.08 30.15
N GLU A 4 -0.01 -11.88 30.87
CA GLU A 4 0.81 -11.44 32.00
C GLU A 4 1.98 -10.56 31.54
N TRP A 5 2.60 -10.89 30.41
CA TRP A 5 3.69 -10.11 29.81
C TRP A 5 3.18 -9.06 28.81
N GLY A 6 1.87 -9.03 28.54
CA GLY A 6 1.25 -8.06 27.62
C GLY A 6 1.57 -8.28 26.13
N TYR A 7 2.04 -9.47 25.72
CA TYR A 7 2.28 -9.75 24.31
C TYR A 7 0.97 -9.96 23.56
N GLU A 8 0.77 -9.16 22.51
CA GLU A 8 -0.40 -9.22 21.62
C GLU A 8 -0.11 -9.87 20.27
N PHE A 9 1.16 -9.92 19.87
CA PHE A 9 1.62 -10.40 18.57
C PHE A 9 2.73 -11.46 18.73
N PHE A 10 2.61 -12.55 17.98
CA PHE A 10 3.57 -13.66 17.97
C PHE A 10 3.97 -14.02 16.55
N LYS A 11 5.26 -13.95 16.25
CA LYS A 11 5.86 -14.52 15.04
C LYS A 11 6.48 -15.87 15.40
N ILE A 12 5.99 -16.96 14.81
CA ILE A 12 6.62 -18.28 14.94
C ILE A 12 7.45 -18.56 13.72
N ASP A 13 8.76 -18.66 13.93
CA ASP A 13 9.71 -18.90 12.85
C ASP A 13 9.71 -20.35 12.37
N GLY A 14 10.16 -20.54 11.13
CA GLY A 14 10.58 -21.84 10.64
C GLY A 14 9.50 -22.80 10.17
N LEU A 15 8.35 -22.29 9.75
CA LEU A 15 7.25 -23.09 9.18
C LEU A 15 7.39 -23.35 7.66
N SER A 16 8.56 -23.06 7.10
CA SER A 16 8.86 -23.17 5.67
C SER A 16 8.87 -24.62 5.18
N HIS A 17 8.21 -24.90 4.05
CA HIS A 17 8.29 -26.18 3.35
C HIS A 17 9.41 -26.25 2.29
N ASN A 18 10.31 -25.24 2.23
CA ASN A 18 11.32 -25.16 1.16
C ASN A 18 12.68 -25.75 1.55
N ASN A 19 12.91 -26.03 2.83
CA ASN A 19 14.17 -26.61 3.28
C ASN A 19 13.87 -27.62 4.37
N SER A 20 14.47 -28.81 4.24
CA SER A 20 14.21 -29.95 5.09
C SER A 20 14.57 -29.71 6.56
N SER A 21 15.40 -28.70 6.89
CA SER A 21 15.74 -28.32 8.26
C SER A 21 14.65 -27.53 8.99
N TYR A 22 13.63 -27.04 8.30
CA TYR A 22 12.52 -26.29 8.89
C TYR A 22 11.41 -27.19 9.37
N SER A 23 10.67 -26.78 10.41
CA SER A 23 9.71 -27.61 11.13
C SER A 23 8.72 -28.33 10.23
N ALA A 24 8.24 -27.66 9.17
CA ALA A 24 7.25 -28.25 8.27
C ALA A 24 7.74 -29.50 7.52
N LEU A 25 8.99 -29.52 7.07
CA LEU A 25 9.59 -30.71 6.44
C LEU A 25 10.37 -31.57 7.42
N PHE A 26 10.93 -30.97 8.47
CA PHE A 26 11.76 -31.65 9.47
C PHE A 26 10.96 -32.75 10.16
N TYR A 27 9.72 -32.44 10.57
CA TYR A 27 8.89 -33.43 11.25
C TYR A 27 8.41 -34.57 10.34
N GLU A 28 8.42 -34.39 9.02
CA GLU A 28 8.05 -35.43 8.06
C GLU A 28 9.17 -36.41 7.73
N ARG A 29 10.40 -36.13 8.19
CA ARG A 29 11.56 -36.99 7.93
C ARG A 29 11.40 -38.34 8.64
N PRO A 30 11.61 -39.49 7.97
CA PRO A 30 11.44 -40.82 8.57
C PRO A 30 12.24 -41.02 9.86
N GLN A 31 13.50 -40.58 9.88
CA GLN A 31 14.37 -40.67 11.05
C GLN A 31 13.91 -39.80 12.23
N VAL A 32 13.26 -38.67 11.96
CA VAL A 32 12.69 -37.80 13.00
C VAL A 32 11.42 -38.43 13.56
N ARG A 33 10.54 -38.94 12.68
CA ARG A 33 9.33 -39.66 13.08
C ARG A 33 9.65 -40.91 13.91
N ALA A 34 10.70 -41.66 13.53
CA ALA A 34 11.18 -42.83 14.25
C ALA A 34 11.79 -42.49 15.63
N ALA A 35 12.35 -41.28 15.78
CA ALA A 35 12.92 -40.82 17.04
C ALA A 35 11.86 -40.35 18.05
N PHE A 36 10.59 -40.18 17.66
CA PHE A 36 9.54 -39.81 18.61
C PHE A 36 9.28 -40.92 19.62
N ARG A 37 9.32 -40.57 20.92
CA ARG A 37 8.99 -41.49 22.02
C ARG A 37 7.58 -42.11 21.88
N ARG A 38 6.66 -41.41 21.23
CA ARG A 38 5.30 -41.87 20.94
C ARG A 38 5.01 -41.60 19.46
N PRO A 39 4.39 -42.54 18.72
CA PRO A 39 3.95 -42.29 17.36
C PRO A 39 3.10 -41.02 17.27
N CYS A 40 3.38 -40.18 16.27
CA CYS A 40 2.65 -38.95 16.00
C CYS A 40 2.41 -38.85 14.49
N GLU A 41 1.14 -38.83 14.10
CA GLU A 41 0.75 -38.80 12.69
C GLU A 41 1.00 -37.43 12.06
N ASN A 42 0.53 -36.36 12.70
CA ASN A 42 0.68 -34.97 12.24
C ASN A 42 1.44 -34.12 13.28
N PRO A 43 2.77 -34.33 13.41
CA PRO A 43 3.59 -33.61 14.39
C PRO A 43 3.58 -32.08 14.21
N LEU A 44 3.59 -31.58 12.97
CA LEU A 44 3.52 -30.14 12.70
C LEU A 44 2.18 -29.56 13.17
N GLU A 45 1.06 -30.20 12.81
CA GLU A 45 -0.28 -29.76 13.22
C GLU A 45 -0.39 -29.68 14.75
N ARG A 46 0.12 -30.69 15.44
CA ARG A 46 0.15 -30.70 16.90
C ARG A 46 0.99 -29.56 17.48
N CYS A 47 2.14 -29.26 16.87
CA CYS A 47 3.00 -28.15 17.26
C CYS A 47 2.26 -26.80 17.12
N VAL A 48 1.67 -26.54 15.95
CA VAL A 48 0.94 -25.30 15.68
C VAL A 48 -0.28 -25.14 16.59
N LYS A 49 -1.05 -26.21 16.85
CA LYS A 49 -2.16 -26.20 17.81
C LYS A 49 -1.71 -25.84 19.22
N ALA A 50 -0.58 -26.41 19.66
CA ALA A 50 -0.01 -26.08 20.97
C ALA A 50 0.44 -24.62 21.05
N CYS A 51 1.07 -24.09 19.99
CA CYS A 51 1.39 -22.66 19.88
C CYS A 51 0.14 -21.80 20.04
N ARG A 52 -0.91 -22.07 19.25
CA ARG A 52 -2.18 -21.31 19.32
C ARG A 52 -2.83 -21.39 20.71
N GLN A 53 -2.87 -22.56 21.33
CA GLN A 53 -3.40 -22.73 22.69
C GLN A 53 -2.59 -21.92 23.72
N GLY A 54 -1.26 -21.96 23.65
CA GLY A 54 -0.38 -21.24 24.58
C GLY A 54 -0.45 -19.72 24.43
N MET A 55 -0.60 -19.21 23.20
CA MET A 55 -0.77 -17.78 22.93
C MET A 55 -2.12 -17.26 23.46
N GLY A 56 -3.18 -18.04 23.26
CA GLY A 56 -4.56 -17.63 23.49
C GLY A 56 -5.28 -17.25 22.19
N PRO A 57 -6.63 -17.24 22.21
CA PRO A 57 -7.44 -17.03 21.01
C PRO A 57 -7.46 -15.58 20.52
N ASP A 58 -7.14 -14.61 21.38
CA ASP A 58 -7.17 -13.17 21.10
C ASP A 58 -5.77 -12.59 20.85
N ARG A 59 -4.84 -13.41 20.37
CA ARG A 59 -3.47 -13.01 20.04
C ARG A 59 -3.20 -13.17 18.57
N TYR A 60 -2.48 -12.21 18.01
CA TYR A 60 -2.16 -12.22 16.59
C TYR A 60 -1.01 -13.18 16.31
N PHE A 61 -1.25 -14.18 15.47
CA PHE A 61 -0.28 -15.22 15.13
C PHE A 61 0.17 -15.07 13.68
N LEU A 62 1.42 -14.68 13.50
CA LEU A 62 2.14 -14.74 12.24
C LEU A 62 2.91 -16.07 12.11
N ALA A 63 2.47 -16.90 11.16
CA ALA A 63 3.21 -18.08 10.72
C ALA A 63 4.34 -17.68 9.76
N CYS A 64 5.59 -17.64 10.24
CA CYS A 64 6.71 -17.29 9.37
C CYS A 64 6.96 -18.43 8.38
N ARG A 65 6.64 -18.19 7.11
CA ARG A 65 6.75 -19.11 5.98
C ARG A 65 5.68 -20.21 5.97
N GLY A 66 4.52 -19.93 6.54
CA GLY A 66 3.37 -20.83 6.49
C GLY A 66 2.84 -21.04 5.07
N PHE A 67 2.22 -22.19 4.84
CA PHE A 67 1.68 -22.63 3.56
C PHE A 67 0.17 -22.69 3.59
N HIS A 68 -0.48 -22.23 2.52
CA HIS A 68 -1.94 -22.12 2.43
C HIS A 68 -2.69 -23.45 2.55
N ASN A 69 -1.99 -24.57 2.34
CA ASN A 69 -2.47 -25.93 2.50
C ASN A 69 -1.89 -26.65 3.74
N GLY A 70 -1.09 -25.94 4.56
CA GLY A 70 -0.53 -26.46 5.80
C GLY A 70 -1.49 -26.32 7.00
N PRO A 71 -1.25 -27.04 8.10
CA PRO A 71 -2.10 -26.98 9.29
C PRO A 71 -2.16 -25.60 9.94
N GLU A 72 -1.13 -24.77 9.77
CA GLU A 72 -1.08 -23.38 10.22
C GLU A 72 -2.11 -22.49 9.55
N ALA A 73 -2.59 -22.84 8.36
CA ALA A 73 -3.55 -22.01 7.64
C ALA A 73 -4.94 -21.99 8.29
N ALA A 74 -5.25 -22.97 9.14
CA ALA A 74 -6.46 -22.98 9.95
C ALA A 74 -6.32 -22.21 11.28
N LEU A 75 -5.11 -21.81 11.64
CA LEU A 75 -4.78 -21.35 13.00
C LEU A 75 -4.04 -20.03 13.05
N ALA A 76 -3.36 -19.59 11.99
CA ALA A 76 -2.59 -18.35 11.95
C ALA A 76 -3.41 -17.20 11.35
N ASP A 77 -3.19 -15.98 11.87
CA ASP A 77 -3.83 -14.75 11.39
C ASP A 77 -3.06 -14.16 10.20
N ALA A 78 -1.77 -14.49 10.07
CA ALA A 78 -0.91 -14.06 8.98
C ALA A 78 0.12 -15.12 8.58
N THR A 79 0.68 -14.97 7.38
CA THR A 79 1.84 -15.75 6.93
C THR A 79 2.93 -14.88 6.31
N ARG A 80 4.21 -15.19 6.58
CA ARG A 80 5.32 -14.68 5.75
C ARG A 80 5.28 -15.35 4.38
N ILE A 81 5.07 -14.58 3.33
CA ILE A 81 4.83 -15.11 1.97
C ILE A 81 6.10 -15.40 1.19
N GLY A 82 7.24 -14.85 1.63
CA GLY A 82 8.49 -14.83 0.90
C GLY A 82 9.69 -15.14 1.78
N GLY A 83 10.90 -15.09 1.21
CA GLY A 83 12.14 -15.19 1.98
C GLY A 83 12.38 -13.92 2.82
N ASP A 84 13.53 -13.85 3.48
CA ASP A 84 13.95 -12.60 4.10
C ASP A 84 14.37 -11.60 3.01
N VAL A 85 13.95 -10.34 3.15
CA VAL A 85 14.29 -9.26 2.21
C VAL A 85 15.79 -8.94 2.24
N VAL A 86 16.42 -9.20 3.37
CA VAL A 86 17.83 -8.89 3.61
C VAL A 86 18.48 -9.99 4.45
N GLN A 87 19.75 -10.25 4.20
CA GLN A 87 20.54 -11.16 5.03
C GLN A 87 21.04 -10.45 6.31
N PRO A 88 21.26 -11.19 7.41
CA PRO A 88 21.83 -10.61 8.62
C PRO A 88 23.09 -9.80 8.36
N HIS A 89 23.15 -8.59 8.92
CA HIS A 89 24.30 -7.68 8.84
C HIS A 89 24.71 -7.23 7.41
N LYS A 90 23.81 -7.34 6.43
CA LYS A 90 24.01 -6.83 5.07
C LYS A 90 23.04 -5.69 4.77
N PRO A 91 23.40 -4.74 3.89
CA PRO A 91 22.42 -3.82 3.33
C PRO A 91 21.42 -4.59 2.46
N VAL A 92 20.21 -4.05 2.35
CA VAL A 92 19.21 -4.52 1.38
C VAL A 92 19.73 -4.32 -0.05
N THR A 93 19.45 -5.30 -0.92
CA THR A 93 19.82 -5.27 -2.33
C THR A 93 18.58 -5.06 -3.19
N TRP A 94 18.77 -4.65 -4.46
CA TRP A 94 17.66 -4.55 -5.40
C TRP A 94 16.92 -5.88 -5.57
N GLU A 95 17.66 -6.99 -5.65
CA GLU A 95 17.07 -8.33 -5.72
C GLU A 95 16.24 -8.69 -4.47
N GLY A 96 16.58 -8.16 -3.28
CA GLY A 96 15.73 -8.28 -2.09
C GLY A 96 14.35 -7.68 -2.30
N TYR A 97 14.27 -6.46 -2.87
CA TYR A 97 13.00 -5.83 -3.21
C TYR A 97 12.26 -6.55 -4.35
N LEU A 98 12.98 -7.03 -5.38
CA LEU A 98 12.38 -7.83 -6.44
C LEU A 98 11.79 -9.14 -5.89
N SER A 99 12.49 -9.79 -4.96
CA SER A 99 12.00 -10.97 -4.25
C SER A 99 10.70 -10.69 -3.50
N GLN A 100 10.61 -9.59 -2.74
CA GLN A 100 9.35 -9.16 -2.10
C GLN A 100 8.21 -8.96 -3.10
N ALA A 101 8.49 -8.30 -4.23
CA ALA A 101 7.48 -8.03 -5.26
C ALA A 101 6.99 -9.33 -5.93
N ARG A 102 7.92 -10.25 -6.27
CA ARG A 102 7.58 -11.56 -6.85
C ARG A 102 6.75 -12.40 -5.88
N MET A 103 7.13 -12.45 -4.61
CA MET A 103 6.41 -13.24 -3.61
C MET A 103 5.04 -12.66 -3.27
N THR A 104 4.92 -11.33 -3.26
CA THR A 104 3.63 -10.63 -3.20
C THR A 104 2.72 -11.12 -4.33
N LEU A 105 3.14 -10.98 -5.60
CA LEU A 105 2.33 -11.42 -6.74
C LEU A 105 1.99 -12.92 -6.74
N ALA A 106 2.91 -13.77 -6.29
CA ALA A 106 2.69 -15.21 -6.23
C ALA A 106 1.72 -15.65 -5.12
N ARG A 107 1.52 -14.83 -4.07
CA ARG A 107 0.78 -15.23 -2.85
C ARG A 107 -0.36 -14.30 -2.44
N LEU A 108 -0.50 -13.15 -3.09
CA LEU A 108 -1.51 -12.13 -2.76
C LEU A 108 -2.94 -12.68 -2.81
N PHE A 109 -3.22 -13.69 -3.64
CA PHE A 109 -4.53 -14.33 -3.73
C PHE A 109 -5.06 -14.91 -2.39
N SER A 110 -4.19 -15.13 -1.39
CA SER A 110 -4.58 -15.59 -0.06
C SER A 110 -4.82 -14.45 0.95
N HIS A 111 -4.40 -13.24 0.60
CA HIS A 111 -4.45 -12.06 1.47
C HIS A 111 -5.90 -11.64 1.75
N ASN A 112 -6.22 -11.42 3.03
CA ASN A 112 -7.52 -10.94 3.50
C ASN A 112 -8.69 -11.88 3.09
N ILE A 113 -8.35 -13.14 2.77
CA ILE A 113 -9.26 -14.24 2.45
C ILE A 113 -8.99 -15.39 3.42
N GLN A 114 -7.75 -15.88 3.44
CA GLN A 114 -7.31 -16.92 4.37
C GLN A 114 -6.62 -16.32 5.60
N TRP A 115 -5.76 -15.32 5.37
CA TRP A 115 -4.95 -14.66 6.38
C TRP A 115 -4.40 -13.33 5.86
N HIS A 116 -3.72 -12.55 6.69
CA HIS A 116 -2.93 -11.41 6.20
C HIS A 116 -1.58 -11.88 5.66
N SER A 117 -1.13 -11.24 4.57
CA SER A 117 0.17 -11.53 3.97
C SER A 117 1.22 -10.68 4.65
N ASP A 118 2.38 -11.26 4.90
CA ASP A 118 3.56 -10.55 5.39
C ASP A 118 4.69 -10.67 4.35
N PRO A 119 4.98 -9.60 3.59
CA PRO A 119 6.03 -9.57 2.58
C PRO A 119 7.43 -9.44 3.18
N ASP A 120 7.58 -9.59 4.50
CA ASP A 120 8.73 -9.20 5.31
C ASP A 120 8.84 -7.67 5.49
N THR A 121 9.82 -7.24 6.27
CA THR A 121 9.99 -5.82 6.63
C THR A 121 10.16 -4.91 5.41
N LEU A 122 9.58 -3.71 5.48
CA LEU A 122 9.86 -2.61 4.57
C LEU A 122 11.16 -1.92 5.03
N LEU A 123 12.15 -1.91 4.14
CA LEU A 123 13.41 -1.18 4.29
C LEU A 123 13.40 0.00 3.32
N VAL A 124 13.66 1.19 3.82
CA VAL A 124 13.70 2.46 3.07
C VAL A 124 14.96 3.26 3.34
N GLY A 125 15.91 2.71 4.10
CA GLY A 125 17.19 3.33 4.41
C GLY A 125 18.02 3.74 3.19
N THR A 126 19.08 4.51 3.46
CA THR A 126 19.92 5.14 2.43
C THR A 126 20.85 4.18 1.69
N ALA A 127 20.93 2.92 2.12
CA ALA A 127 21.63 1.86 1.38
C ALA A 127 21.05 1.63 -0.02
N ALA A 128 19.77 1.94 -0.23
CA ALA A 128 19.12 1.88 -1.53
C ALA A 128 18.82 3.29 -2.09
N PRO A 129 18.90 3.49 -3.42
CA PRO A 129 18.42 4.72 -4.05
C PRO A 129 16.97 5.03 -3.68
N LEU A 130 16.61 6.31 -3.61
CA LEU A 130 15.25 6.72 -3.23
C LEU A 130 14.17 6.12 -4.15
N ALA A 131 14.45 6.01 -5.44
CA ALA A 131 13.55 5.39 -6.41
C ALA A 131 13.24 3.92 -6.05
N ALA A 132 14.27 3.15 -5.68
CA ALA A 132 14.11 1.77 -5.24
C ALA A 132 13.30 1.68 -3.94
N ALA A 133 13.54 2.59 -2.98
CA ALA A 133 12.77 2.65 -1.73
C ALA A 133 11.29 3.02 -1.96
N ARG A 134 10.99 3.91 -2.91
CA ARG A 134 9.59 4.22 -3.33
C ARG A 134 8.91 3.02 -3.96
N THR A 135 9.64 2.25 -4.79
CA THR A 135 9.16 0.99 -5.35
C THR A 135 8.85 -0.02 -4.23
N ALA A 136 9.76 -0.21 -3.27
CA ALA A 136 9.55 -1.10 -2.12
C ALA A 136 8.35 -0.68 -1.26
N ALA A 137 8.23 0.61 -0.95
CA ALA A 137 7.08 1.15 -0.21
C ALA A 137 5.75 0.86 -0.93
N THR A 138 5.73 1.03 -2.26
CA THR A 138 4.54 0.71 -3.07
C THR A 138 4.24 -0.79 -3.06
N VAL A 139 5.26 -1.65 -3.20
CA VAL A 139 5.13 -3.12 -3.20
C VAL A 139 4.55 -3.63 -1.87
N VAL A 140 5.01 -3.10 -0.75
CA VAL A 140 4.56 -3.54 0.58
C VAL A 140 3.15 -3.03 0.89
N ALA A 141 2.90 -1.75 0.68
CA ALA A 141 1.73 -1.10 1.28
C ALA A 141 0.53 -0.94 0.33
N LEU A 142 0.72 -0.87 -0.99
CA LEU A 142 -0.40 -0.80 -1.94
C LEU A 142 -1.33 -2.02 -1.87
N PRO A 143 -0.83 -3.27 -1.71
CA PRO A 143 -1.69 -4.44 -1.62
C PRO A 143 -2.33 -4.67 -0.23
N GLY A 144 -2.13 -3.78 0.74
CA GLY A 144 -2.74 -3.86 2.08
C GLY A 144 -2.14 -4.91 3.02
N GLN A 145 -0.93 -5.38 2.72
CA GLN A 145 -0.24 -6.42 3.49
C GLN A 145 0.26 -5.89 4.84
N LEU A 146 0.75 -6.78 5.71
CA LEU A 146 1.42 -6.36 6.93
C LEU A 146 2.61 -5.45 6.59
N MET A 147 2.74 -4.37 7.37
CA MET A 147 3.80 -3.38 7.22
C MET A 147 4.61 -3.35 8.51
N PHE A 148 5.84 -3.86 8.44
CA PHE A 148 6.84 -3.75 9.51
C PHE A 148 7.99 -2.89 9.02
N ALA A 149 8.31 -1.81 9.74
CA ALA A 149 9.51 -1.05 9.44
C ALA A 149 10.75 -1.83 9.93
N GLY A 150 11.67 -2.16 9.02
CA GLY A 150 12.88 -2.94 9.35
C GLY A 150 14.13 -2.10 9.59
N ASP A 151 14.11 -0.82 9.23
CA ASP A 151 15.24 0.08 9.44
C ASP A 151 15.39 0.47 10.91
N LYS A 152 16.60 0.93 11.27
CA LYS A 152 16.80 1.68 12.50
C LYS A 152 16.15 3.05 12.38
N LEU A 153 14.92 3.18 12.87
CA LEU A 153 14.08 4.38 12.68
C LEU A 153 14.75 5.69 13.12
N MET A 154 15.56 5.66 14.17
CA MET A 154 16.24 6.84 14.72
C MET A 154 17.35 7.38 13.81
N GLU A 155 17.86 6.55 12.88
CA GLU A 155 18.92 6.89 11.93
C GLU A 155 18.35 7.27 10.55
N LEU A 156 17.03 7.16 10.35
CA LEU A 156 16.42 7.46 9.05
C LEU A 156 16.35 8.97 8.80
N PRO A 157 16.84 9.46 7.64
CA PRO A 157 16.56 10.82 7.20
C PRO A 157 15.06 11.05 7.05
N GLU A 158 14.63 12.31 7.20
CA GLU A 158 13.22 12.69 7.12
C GLU A 158 12.54 12.21 5.82
N GLU A 159 13.23 12.32 4.67
CA GLU A 159 12.71 11.84 3.38
C GLU A 159 12.40 10.33 3.39
N ARG A 160 13.18 9.52 4.11
CA ARG A 160 12.96 8.08 4.24
C ARG A 160 11.88 7.75 5.26
N MET A 161 11.87 8.45 6.39
CA MET A 161 10.80 8.34 7.39
C MET A 161 9.43 8.64 6.78
N ARG A 162 9.35 9.66 5.91
CA ARG A 162 8.12 9.98 5.17
C ARG A 162 7.59 8.81 4.36
N LEU A 163 8.44 7.98 3.74
CA LEU A 163 7.99 6.80 3.00
C LEU A 163 7.22 5.82 3.90
N LEU A 164 7.72 5.57 5.13
CA LEU A 164 7.03 4.73 6.11
C LEU A 164 5.71 5.33 6.54
N GLN A 165 5.68 6.64 6.83
CA GLN A 165 4.46 7.35 7.22
C GLN A 165 3.37 7.30 6.13
N ARG A 166 3.76 7.36 4.84
CA ARG A 166 2.83 7.26 3.70
C ARG A 166 2.30 5.85 3.45
N CYS A 167 2.86 4.84 4.13
CA CYS A 167 2.37 3.47 4.15
C CYS A 167 1.40 3.20 5.32
N LEU A 168 1.13 4.20 6.16
CA LEU A 168 0.29 4.06 7.35
C LEU A 168 -0.94 5.00 7.34
N PRO A 169 -2.11 4.50 7.78
CA PRO A 169 -2.36 3.13 8.25
C PRO A 169 -2.43 2.11 7.10
N VAL A 170 -2.20 0.83 7.40
CA VAL A 170 -2.34 -0.26 6.41
C VAL A 170 -3.76 -0.27 5.87
N CYS A 171 -3.88 -0.26 4.54
CA CYS A 171 -5.19 -0.23 3.87
C CYS A 171 -5.84 -1.62 3.84
N PRO A 172 -7.14 -1.76 4.15
CA PRO A 172 -7.84 -3.05 4.07
C PRO A 172 -8.13 -3.39 2.59
N VAL A 173 -7.14 -3.93 1.90
CA VAL A 173 -7.21 -4.29 0.48
C VAL A 173 -7.57 -5.77 0.33
N ARG A 174 -8.29 -6.10 -0.74
CA ARG A 174 -8.55 -7.48 -1.15
C ARG A 174 -8.00 -7.71 -2.57
N PRO A 175 -7.41 -8.88 -2.86
CA PRO A 175 -6.92 -9.20 -4.19
C PRO A 175 -8.07 -9.26 -5.21
N LEU A 176 -7.85 -8.70 -6.40
CA LEU A 176 -8.69 -8.95 -7.58
C LEU A 176 -8.19 -10.17 -8.37
N ASP A 177 -6.87 -10.31 -8.48
CA ASP A 177 -6.25 -11.52 -9.02
C ASP A 177 -6.31 -12.64 -7.97
N LEU A 178 -7.21 -13.62 -8.17
CA LEU A 178 -7.42 -14.75 -7.25
C LEU A 178 -6.52 -15.96 -7.54
N PHE A 179 -5.50 -15.81 -8.39
CA PHE A 179 -4.56 -16.86 -8.74
C PHE A 179 -3.11 -16.38 -8.58
N PRO A 180 -2.16 -17.29 -8.32
CA PRO A 180 -0.75 -16.95 -8.29
C PRO A 180 -0.26 -16.32 -9.59
N ILE A 181 0.45 -15.19 -9.49
CA ILE A 181 1.11 -14.55 -10.63
C ILE A 181 2.62 -14.82 -10.51
N MET A 182 3.13 -15.74 -11.33
CA MET A 182 4.54 -16.18 -11.28
C MET A 182 5.51 -15.30 -12.06
N ARG A 183 5.01 -14.24 -12.71
CA ARG A 183 5.82 -13.24 -13.42
C ARG A 183 5.73 -11.90 -12.71
N LEU A 184 6.81 -11.13 -12.74
CA LEU A 184 6.81 -9.79 -12.15
C LEU A 184 6.05 -8.81 -13.05
N LYS A 185 4.73 -8.67 -12.82
CA LYS A 185 3.88 -7.75 -13.59
C LYS A 185 4.28 -6.30 -13.31
N PRO A 186 4.54 -5.46 -14.33
CA PRO A 186 4.96 -4.08 -14.14
C PRO A 186 3.81 -3.10 -13.90
N VAL A 187 2.55 -3.56 -13.86
CA VAL A 187 1.37 -2.73 -13.64
C VAL A 187 0.55 -3.32 -12.51
N TRP A 188 0.41 -2.57 -11.41
CA TRP A 188 -0.44 -2.95 -10.28
C TRP A 188 -1.54 -1.91 -10.13
N THR A 189 -2.72 -2.32 -9.70
CA THR A 189 -3.86 -1.41 -9.55
C THR A 189 -4.66 -1.73 -8.30
N LEU A 190 -4.91 -0.69 -7.51
CA LEU A 190 -5.86 -0.69 -6.42
C LEU A 190 -7.11 0.09 -6.84
N LYS A 191 -8.26 -0.56 -6.80
CA LYS A 191 -9.56 0.07 -7.06
C LYS A 191 -10.06 0.73 -5.78
N ILE A 192 -10.12 2.06 -5.76
CA ILE A 192 -10.78 2.77 -4.67
C ILE A 192 -12.25 2.93 -5.04
N ARG A 193 -13.12 2.34 -4.21
CA ARG A 193 -14.58 2.46 -4.32
C ARG A 193 -15.11 2.89 -2.95
N ARG A 194 -15.78 4.04 -2.93
CA ARG A 194 -16.37 4.68 -1.76
C ARG A 194 -17.76 5.17 -2.16
N ASP A 195 -18.64 5.37 -1.18
CA ASP A 195 -20.01 5.83 -1.44
C ASP A 195 -20.04 7.20 -2.12
N PHE A 196 -19.01 8.01 -1.90
CA PHE A 196 -18.86 9.35 -2.45
C PHE A 196 -18.03 9.41 -3.75
N GLY A 197 -17.43 8.30 -4.21
CA GLY A 197 -16.60 8.34 -5.40
C GLY A 197 -15.76 7.10 -5.67
N ALA A 198 -15.26 7.03 -6.90
CA ALA A 198 -14.42 5.95 -7.38
C ALA A 198 -13.24 6.50 -8.20
N TRP A 199 -12.07 5.93 -7.97
CA TRP A 199 -10.86 6.18 -8.76
C TRP A 199 -9.92 4.99 -8.61
N ASP A 200 -8.88 4.97 -9.43
CA ASP A 200 -7.89 3.90 -9.40
C ASP A 200 -6.53 4.45 -8.99
N VAL A 201 -5.83 3.71 -8.13
CA VAL A 201 -4.42 3.94 -7.82
C VAL A 201 -3.60 2.92 -8.60
N VAL A 202 -2.88 3.39 -9.62
CA VAL A 202 -2.12 2.56 -10.57
C VAL A 202 -0.63 2.78 -10.35
N SER A 203 0.12 1.72 -10.12
CA SER A 203 1.59 1.78 -10.11
C SER A 203 2.14 1.17 -11.38
N LEU A 204 2.89 1.97 -12.14
CA LEU A 204 3.72 1.53 -13.26
C LEU A 204 5.16 1.36 -12.76
N PHE A 205 5.73 0.18 -12.89
CA PHE A 205 7.05 -0.16 -12.38
C PHE A 205 8.06 -0.35 -13.50
N ASN A 206 9.27 0.17 -13.30
CA ASN A 206 10.47 -0.32 -13.95
C ASN A 206 11.26 -1.18 -12.97
N PHE A 207 11.20 -2.50 -13.17
CA PHE A 207 11.93 -3.44 -12.32
C PHE A 207 13.39 -3.67 -12.76
N ARG A 208 13.81 -3.11 -13.90
CA ARG A 208 15.21 -3.16 -14.38
C ARG A 208 16.05 -2.17 -13.59
N ASP A 209 17.32 -2.49 -13.35
CA ASP A 209 18.26 -1.67 -12.57
C ASP A 209 19.33 -0.96 -13.41
N ASP A 210 19.40 -1.26 -14.69
CA ASP A 210 20.40 -0.77 -15.63
C ASP A 210 19.85 0.26 -16.62
N GLU A 211 18.62 0.08 -17.11
CA GLU A 211 18.06 0.91 -18.18
C GLU A 211 16.68 1.52 -17.87
N PRO A 212 16.40 2.75 -18.36
CA PRO A 212 15.05 3.29 -18.38
C PRO A 212 14.13 2.43 -19.24
N CYS A 213 12.85 2.34 -18.86
CA CYS A 213 11.83 1.70 -19.68
C CYS A 213 10.70 2.66 -20.01
N GLU A 214 9.96 2.36 -21.07
CA GLU A 214 8.66 2.96 -21.31
C GLU A 214 7.58 2.00 -20.80
N ALA A 215 6.88 2.40 -19.74
CA ALA A 215 5.76 1.66 -19.19
C ALA A 215 4.47 2.20 -19.81
N ALA A 216 3.62 1.30 -20.29
CA ALA A 216 2.33 1.63 -20.84
C ALA A 216 1.24 0.69 -20.29
N VAL A 217 0.02 1.19 -20.20
CA VAL A 217 -1.18 0.42 -19.90
C VAL A 217 -2.40 1.04 -20.56
N GLY A 218 -3.22 0.21 -21.21
CA GLY A 218 -4.53 0.62 -21.74
C GLY A 218 -5.55 0.85 -20.63
N MET A 219 -6.46 1.81 -20.84
CA MET A 219 -7.59 2.03 -19.92
C MET A 219 -8.45 0.76 -19.81
N GLU A 220 -8.63 0.02 -20.91
CA GLU A 220 -9.37 -1.25 -20.91
C GLU A 220 -8.68 -2.33 -20.06
N GLU A 221 -7.34 -2.38 -20.03
CA GLU A 221 -6.58 -3.32 -19.20
C GLU A 221 -6.74 -2.98 -17.71
N LEU A 222 -6.98 -1.70 -17.40
CA LEU A 222 -7.38 -1.25 -16.08
C LEU A 222 -8.88 -1.49 -15.82
N GLY A 223 -9.68 -2.04 -16.74
CA GLY A 223 -11.12 -2.15 -16.59
C GLY A 223 -11.84 -0.80 -16.56
N LEU A 224 -11.25 0.22 -17.18
CA LEU A 224 -11.81 1.55 -17.41
C LEU A 224 -12.29 1.66 -18.87
N ASP A 225 -13.23 2.55 -19.13
CA ASP A 225 -13.72 2.80 -20.49
C ASP A 225 -12.67 3.57 -21.31
N PRO A 226 -12.11 2.97 -22.40
CA PRO A 226 -11.07 3.62 -23.21
C PRO A 226 -11.57 4.84 -23.99
N ALA A 227 -12.89 4.96 -24.21
CA ALA A 227 -13.51 6.09 -24.88
C ALA A 227 -13.70 7.30 -23.95
N LYS A 228 -13.44 7.19 -22.65
CA LYS A 228 -13.50 8.32 -21.68
C LYS A 228 -12.15 8.98 -21.44
N ARG A 229 -12.18 10.18 -20.86
CA ARG A 229 -10.99 10.93 -20.43
C ARG A 229 -10.77 10.73 -18.94
N TYR A 230 -9.50 10.67 -18.54
CA TYR A 230 -9.11 10.51 -17.14
C TYR A 230 -8.01 11.49 -16.76
N TRP A 231 -8.17 12.20 -15.65
CA TRP A 231 -7.10 12.99 -15.03
C TRP A 231 -6.14 12.08 -14.28
N VAL A 232 -4.84 12.32 -14.46
CA VAL A 232 -3.79 11.49 -13.88
C VAL A 232 -2.88 12.34 -13.00
N TRP A 233 -2.83 11.99 -11.72
CA TRP A 233 -1.91 12.59 -10.75
C TRP A 233 -0.75 11.64 -10.45
N ASP A 234 0.49 12.12 -10.45
CA ASP A 234 1.67 11.36 -10.01
C ASP A 234 2.03 11.74 -8.57
N PHE A 235 1.90 10.79 -7.64
CA PHE A 235 2.15 10.97 -6.22
C PHE A 235 3.63 11.29 -5.92
N TRP A 236 4.56 10.60 -6.58
CA TRP A 236 5.99 10.75 -6.29
C TRP A 236 6.60 11.98 -6.94
N ALA A 237 6.07 12.38 -8.09
CA ALA A 237 6.47 13.61 -8.77
C ALA A 237 5.64 14.83 -8.33
N ASP A 238 4.65 14.63 -7.47
CA ASP A 238 3.75 15.65 -6.92
C ASP A 238 3.18 16.58 -8.00
N LYS A 239 2.62 15.98 -9.06
CA LYS A 239 2.16 16.74 -10.24
C LYS A 239 1.01 16.09 -10.99
N LEU A 240 0.18 16.94 -11.61
CA LEU A 240 -0.79 16.54 -12.61
C LEU A 240 -0.09 16.24 -13.96
N LEU A 241 -0.35 15.07 -14.54
CA LEU A 241 0.16 14.63 -15.85
C LEU A 241 -0.77 14.98 -17.02
N GLY A 242 -1.88 15.64 -16.71
CA GLY A 242 -2.94 16.00 -17.65
C GLY A 242 -4.02 14.92 -17.80
N ALA A 243 -4.98 15.19 -18.68
CA ALA A 243 -6.01 14.24 -19.04
C ALA A 243 -5.48 13.24 -20.09
N LYS A 244 -5.83 11.97 -19.93
CA LYS A 244 -5.43 10.86 -20.81
C LYS A 244 -6.67 10.11 -21.29
N ARG A 245 -6.57 9.48 -22.47
CA ARG A 245 -7.64 8.70 -23.11
C ARG A 245 -6.99 7.50 -23.80
N GLY A 246 -7.64 6.33 -23.78
CA GLY A 246 -7.15 5.10 -24.41
C GLY A 246 -5.99 4.43 -23.66
N GLU A 247 -4.87 5.13 -23.47
CA GLU A 247 -3.64 4.59 -22.89
C GLU A 247 -2.94 5.59 -21.95
N LEU A 248 -2.28 5.06 -20.92
CA LEU A 248 -1.30 5.75 -20.08
C LEU A 248 0.11 5.28 -20.46
N ARG A 249 1.01 6.21 -20.80
CA ARG A 249 2.39 5.91 -21.18
C ARG A 249 3.37 6.85 -20.48
N LEU A 250 4.39 6.30 -19.83
CA LEU A 250 5.42 7.06 -19.09
C LEU A 250 6.81 6.43 -19.25
N LYS A 251 7.83 7.28 -19.37
CA LYS A 251 9.23 6.87 -19.28
C LYS A 251 9.67 6.82 -17.81
N LEU A 252 10.14 5.66 -17.37
CA LEU A 252 10.57 5.41 -16.00
C LEU A 252 12.09 5.18 -15.96
N LYS A 253 12.75 5.77 -14.95
CA LYS A 253 14.16 5.47 -14.66
C LYS A 253 14.31 4.03 -14.13
N PRO A 254 15.53 3.45 -14.15
CA PRO A 254 15.78 2.17 -13.49
C PRO A 254 15.31 2.18 -12.02
N MET A 255 14.79 1.04 -11.56
CA MET A 255 14.29 0.80 -10.19
C MET A 255 13.16 1.73 -9.72
N ALA A 256 12.56 2.51 -10.61
CA ALA A 256 11.55 3.51 -10.25
C ALA A 256 10.13 3.01 -10.55
N ASN A 257 9.17 3.57 -9.81
CA ASN A 257 7.76 3.48 -10.17
C ASN A 257 7.13 4.86 -10.30
N ALA A 258 6.06 4.94 -11.10
CA ALA A 258 5.11 6.05 -11.07
C ALA A 258 3.85 5.56 -10.36
N LEU A 259 3.47 6.24 -9.28
CA LEU A 259 2.28 5.90 -8.49
C LEU A 259 1.19 6.92 -8.80
N LEU A 260 0.18 6.48 -9.53
CA LEU A 260 -0.75 7.34 -10.24
C LEU A 260 -2.15 7.25 -9.65
N ALA A 261 -2.81 8.38 -9.39
CA ALA A 261 -4.26 8.40 -9.20
C ALA A 261 -4.93 8.72 -10.54
N VAL A 262 -5.89 7.89 -10.95
CA VAL A 262 -6.59 7.97 -12.23
C VAL A 262 -8.07 8.20 -11.95
N HIS A 263 -8.54 9.41 -12.26
CA HIS A 263 -9.91 9.86 -12.04
C HIS A 263 -10.61 10.11 -13.36
N GLU A 264 -11.87 9.70 -13.51
CA GLU A 264 -12.69 10.09 -14.67
C GLU A 264 -12.77 11.63 -14.77
N ASP A 265 -12.71 12.16 -15.99
CA ASP A 265 -12.89 13.58 -16.25
C ASP A 265 -14.37 13.93 -16.24
N LEU A 266 -14.85 14.45 -15.10
CA LEU A 266 -16.24 14.85 -14.92
C LEU A 266 -16.55 16.28 -15.38
N GLY A 267 -15.59 16.99 -15.98
CA GLY A 267 -15.78 18.36 -16.46
C GLY A 267 -16.07 19.40 -15.36
N ARG A 268 -15.70 19.09 -14.11
CA ARG A 268 -15.95 19.91 -12.91
C ARG A 268 -14.75 19.87 -11.95
N PRO A 269 -14.68 20.73 -10.92
CA PRO A 269 -13.68 20.61 -9.87
C PRO A 269 -13.77 19.25 -9.17
N GLN A 270 -12.63 18.63 -8.87
CA GLN A 270 -12.56 17.27 -8.31
C GLN A 270 -11.38 17.13 -7.36
N PHE A 271 -11.45 16.19 -6.44
CA PHE A 271 -10.26 15.71 -5.73
C PHE A 271 -9.38 14.88 -6.69
N LEU A 272 -8.06 15.04 -6.62
CA LEU A 272 -7.08 14.27 -7.41
C LEU A 272 -6.17 13.39 -6.55
N SER A 273 -5.65 13.94 -5.45
CA SER A 273 -4.70 13.22 -4.59
C SER A 273 -4.49 13.95 -3.27
N THR A 274 -3.74 13.32 -2.38
CA THR A 274 -3.23 13.92 -1.15
C THR A 274 -1.82 13.41 -0.91
N ASP A 275 -0.98 14.23 -0.27
CA ASP A 275 0.34 13.79 0.18
C ASP A 275 0.29 12.83 1.38
N ARG A 276 -0.87 12.60 2.03
CA ARG A 276 -0.97 11.87 3.31
C ARG A 276 -0.66 10.38 3.25
N HIS A 277 -1.08 9.69 2.20
CA HIS A 277 -1.00 8.23 2.07
C HIS A 277 -0.90 7.82 0.60
N LEU A 278 -0.18 6.75 0.31
CA LEU A 278 0.06 6.24 -1.07
C LEU A 278 -1.20 5.78 -1.79
N THR A 279 -2.30 5.54 -1.07
CA THR A 279 -3.62 5.26 -1.68
C THR A 279 -4.32 6.54 -2.17
N GLN A 280 -3.65 7.69 -2.06
CA GLN A 280 -4.07 8.96 -2.65
C GLN A 280 -5.51 9.32 -2.30
N GLY A 281 -5.81 9.33 -1.01
CA GLY A 281 -7.13 9.62 -0.46
C GLY A 281 -7.94 8.38 -0.10
N GLY A 282 -7.54 7.19 -0.57
CA GLY A 282 -8.33 5.96 -0.35
C GLY A 282 -8.48 5.58 1.13
N VAL A 283 -7.57 6.06 1.99
CA VAL A 283 -7.62 5.85 3.44
C VAL A 283 -8.06 7.11 4.19
N SER A 284 -7.55 8.28 3.80
CA SER A 284 -7.73 9.51 4.57
C SER A 284 -9.00 10.30 4.21
N LEU A 285 -9.55 10.16 2.99
CA LEU A 285 -10.75 10.89 2.59
C LEU A 285 -11.99 10.08 2.98
N THR A 286 -12.89 10.67 3.77
CA THR A 286 -14.08 10.01 4.34
C THR A 286 -15.38 10.52 3.72
N ALA A 287 -15.38 11.72 3.13
CA ALA A 287 -16.50 12.25 2.35
C ALA A 287 -16.00 13.16 1.22
N LEU A 288 -16.77 13.24 0.14
CA LEU A 288 -16.54 14.16 -0.97
C LEU A 288 -17.86 14.47 -1.67
N GLU A 289 -18.12 15.74 -1.96
CA GLU A 289 -19.34 16.16 -2.64
C GLU A 289 -19.08 17.38 -3.51
N TRP A 290 -19.63 17.38 -4.73
CA TRP A 290 -19.71 18.56 -5.58
C TRP A 290 -21.14 19.07 -5.63
N ASP A 291 -21.36 20.27 -5.08
CA ASP A 291 -22.62 21.00 -5.16
C ASP A 291 -22.58 21.94 -6.39
N ALA A 292 -23.24 21.52 -7.48
CA ALA A 292 -23.25 22.27 -8.72
C ALA A 292 -24.05 23.58 -8.64
N ALA A 293 -25.04 23.67 -7.75
CA ALA A 293 -25.85 24.87 -7.60
C ALA A 293 -25.07 25.98 -6.87
N LYS A 294 -24.23 25.60 -5.91
CA LYS A 294 -23.37 26.53 -5.16
C LYS A 294 -21.96 26.67 -5.71
N LEU A 295 -21.57 25.82 -6.67
CA LEU A 295 -20.22 25.70 -7.19
C LEU A 295 -19.21 25.41 -6.08
N GLU A 296 -19.51 24.44 -5.22
CA GLU A 296 -18.70 24.08 -4.06
C GLU A 296 -18.23 22.63 -4.12
N LEU A 297 -16.93 22.42 -3.89
CA LEU A 297 -16.38 21.10 -3.59
C LEU A 297 -16.17 21.00 -2.08
N ARG A 298 -16.86 20.04 -1.46
CA ARG A 298 -16.77 19.76 -0.03
C ARG A 298 -16.15 18.40 0.20
N GLY A 299 -15.44 18.22 1.30
CA GLY A 299 -14.96 16.92 1.71
C GLY A 299 -14.61 16.86 3.18
N GLU A 300 -14.35 15.64 3.64
CA GLU A 300 -13.90 15.36 4.99
C GLU A 300 -12.67 14.46 4.91
N THR A 301 -11.62 14.84 5.65
CA THR A 301 -10.33 14.15 5.64
C THR A 301 -9.87 13.86 7.06
N GLN A 302 -9.47 12.62 7.32
CA GLN A 302 -8.77 12.21 8.54
C GLN A 302 -7.36 12.77 8.57
N LEU A 303 -7.06 13.54 9.60
CA LEU A 303 -5.78 14.20 9.83
C LEU A 303 -5.08 13.68 11.08
N VAL A 304 -3.76 13.85 11.14
CA VAL A 304 -2.92 13.45 12.27
C VAL A 304 -2.32 14.69 12.92
N ALA A 305 -2.40 14.79 14.25
CA ALA A 305 -1.83 15.91 15.00
C ALA A 305 -0.36 16.15 14.62
N GLY A 306 -0.02 17.41 14.35
CA GLY A 306 1.35 17.81 14.00
C GLY A 306 1.77 17.56 12.55
N GLU A 307 0.98 16.82 11.76
CA GLU A 307 1.28 16.49 10.37
C GLU A 307 0.41 17.35 9.43
N ALA A 308 1.03 18.30 8.73
CA ALA A 308 0.33 19.04 7.69
C ALA A 308 0.02 18.12 6.50
N THR A 309 -1.22 18.16 6.02
CA THR A 309 -1.68 17.37 4.87
C THR A 309 -2.07 18.31 3.74
N THR A 310 -1.64 18.00 2.52
CA THR A 310 -1.99 18.76 1.32
C THR A 310 -2.92 17.93 0.45
N LEU A 311 -4.04 18.51 0.06
CA LEU A 311 -4.94 17.97 -0.96
C LEU A 311 -4.64 18.65 -2.30
N ALA A 312 -4.57 17.86 -3.36
CA ALA A 312 -4.53 18.34 -4.74
C ALA A 312 -5.95 18.25 -5.31
N LEU A 313 -6.50 19.39 -5.69
CA LEU A 313 -7.84 19.51 -6.25
C LEU A 313 -7.73 20.03 -7.68
N LEU A 314 -8.40 19.36 -8.62
CA LEU A 314 -8.54 19.85 -9.98
C LEU A 314 -9.45 21.08 -10.00
N CYS A 315 -9.04 22.09 -10.75
CA CYS A 315 -9.82 23.28 -11.07
C CYS A 315 -9.81 23.48 -12.60
N PRO A 316 -10.58 22.69 -13.37
CA PRO A 316 -10.56 22.80 -14.82
C PRO A 316 -11.28 24.08 -15.27
N PRO A 317 -10.99 24.65 -16.45
CA PRO A 317 -11.85 25.68 -17.05
C PRO A 317 -13.29 25.17 -17.21
N PRO A 318 -14.32 26.02 -17.05
CA PRO A 318 -14.25 27.46 -16.76
C PRO A 318 -14.15 27.80 -15.26
N TYR A 319 -13.85 26.86 -14.36
CA TYR A 319 -13.89 27.14 -12.92
C TYR A 319 -12.64 27.91 -12.44
N ARG A 320 -12.84 28.82 -11.49
CA ARG A 320 -11.78 29.47 -10.70
C ARG A 320 -12.10 29.35 -9.20
N PRO A 321 -11.13 29.05 -8.32
CA PRO A 321 -11.38 29.00 -6.89
C PRO A 321 -11.52 30.43 -6.35
N LEU A 322 -12.49 30.64 -5.47
CA LEU A 322 -12.70 31.91 -4.77
C LEU A 322 -12.15 31.85 -3.36
N GLU A 323 -12.53 30.82 -2.62
CA GLU A 323 -12.33 30.73 -1.19
C GLU A 323 -12.22 29.26 -0.78
N ALA A 324 -11.39 28.99 0.22
CA ALA A 324 -11.29 27.70 0.86
C ALA A 324 -11.39 27.87 2.37
N SER A 325 -12.22 27.06 3.01
CA SER A 325 -12.41 27.05 4.45
C SER A 325 -12.26 25.62 4.98
N SER A 326 -11.95 25.50 6.27
CA SER A 326 -11.93 24.22 6.96
C SER A 326 -12.35 24.35 8.42
N GLU A 327 -13.00 23.31 8.92
CA GLU A 327 -13.31 23.07 10.31
C GLU A 327 -12.43 21.90 10.82
N GLY A 328 -11.87 22.03 12.03
CA GLY A 328 -10.97 21.01 12.60
C GLY A 328 -9.48 21.16 12.24
N ALA A 329 -9.15 22.00 11.26
CA ALA A 329 -7.77 22.34 10.90
C ALA A 329 -7.65 23.81 10.47
N ALA A 330 -6.44 24.36 10.54
CA ALA A 330 -6.14 25.59 9.84
C ALA A 330 -5.92 25.29 8.35
N ALA A 331 -6.69 25.92 7.46
CA ALA A 331 -6.52 25.80 6.01
C ALA A 331 -5.69 26.95 5.44
N GLY A 332 -4.82 26.61 4.48
CA GLY A 332 -4.25 27.55 3.52
C GLY A 332 -4.39 26.98 2.11
N ALA A 333 -4.88 27.78 1.18
CA ALA A 333 -5.08 27.35 -0.20
C ALA A 333 -4.22 28.16 -1.17
N ALA A 334 -3.59 27.49 -2.13
CA ALA A 334 -2.77 28.11 -3.17
C ALA A 334 -3.04 27.47 -4.53
N LEU A 335 -3.39 28.28 -5.53
CA LEU A 335 -3.67 27.82 -6.89
C LEU A 335 -2.38 27.77 -7.72
N GLU A 336 -2.03 26.59 -8.23
CA GLU A 336 -0.99 26.41 -9.24
C GLU A 336 -1.57 26.78 -10.62
N ARG A 337 -1.49 28.08 -10.96
CA ARG A 337 -2.08 28.64 -12.20
C ARG A 337 -1.65 27.92 -13.48
N ALA A 338 -0.43 27.37 -13.53
CA ALA A 338 0.09 26.69 -14.72
C ALA A 338 -0.50 25.28 -14.95
N LYS A 339 -1.23 24.70 -13.99
CA LYS A 339 -1.62 23.28 -14.02
C LYS A 339 -3.09 23.01 -13.69
N ASN A 340 -3.92 24.03 -13.51
CA ASN A 340 -5.33 23.86 -13.11
C ASN A 340 -5.48 23.05 -11.80
N VAL A 341 -4.56 23.21 -10.85
CA VAL A 341 -4.52 22.47 -9.59
C VAL A 341 -4.53 23.44 -8.43
N LEU A 342 -5.52 23.31 -7.54
CA LEU A 342 -5.56 23.98 -6.25
C LEU A 342 -4.93 23.07 -5.19
N ARG A 343 -3.95 23.59 -4.46
CA ARG A 343 -3.37 22.95 -3.27
C ARG A 343 -4.06 23.46 -2.03
N LEU A 344 -4.79 22.60 -1.35
CA LEU A 344 -5.40 22.90 -0.06
C LEU A 344 -4.58 22.24 1.04
N ARG A 345 -3.84 23.04 1.81
CA ARG A 345 -3.00 22.59 2.92
C ARG A 345 -3.77 22.72 4.23
N LEU A 346 -3.98 21.60 4.91
CA LEU A 346 -4.66 21.48 6.19
C LEU A 346 -3.62 21.23 7.29
N LYS A 347 -3.64 22.06 8.33
CA LYS A 347 -2.75 21.95 9.50
C LYS A 347 -3.60 21.64 10.75
N PRO A 348 -3.70 20.38 11.17
CA PRO A 348 -4.47 19.97 12.33
C PRO A 348 -3.72 20.29 13.64
N ARG A 349 -4.45 20.65 14.69
CA ARG A 349 -3.89 20.70 16.07
C ARG A 349 -4.08 19.39 16.83
N ALA A 350 -5.09 18.60 16.46
CA ALA A 350 -5.40 17.30 17.04
C ALA A 350 -5.65 16.27 15.92
N THR A 351 -5.47 14.99 16.23
CA THR A 351 -5.83 13.90 15.32
C THR A 351 -7.35 13.79 15.26
N GLY A 352 -7.91 13.68 14.06
CA GLY A 352 -9.34 13.61 13.84
C GLY A 352 -9.75 14.07 12.45
N ASP A 353 -11.06 14.19 12.25
CA ASP A 353 -11.64 14.60 10.98
C ASP A 353 -11.58 16.12 10.82
N ALA A 354 -11.25 16.56 9.61
CA ALA A 354 -11.37 17.94 9.20
C ALA A 354 -12.27 18.05 7.98
N ARG A 355 -13.31 18.86 8.11
CA ARG A 355 -14.21 19.21 7.01
C ARG A 355 -13.64 20.41 6.28
N TRP A 356 -13.71 20.38 4.97
CA TRP A 356 -13.21 21.46 4.14
C TRP A 356 -14.17 21.73 2.99
N THR A 357 -14.22 23.00 2.59
CA THR A 357 -15.03 23.47 1.47
C THR A 357 -14.18 24.39 0.61
N VAL A 358 -14.27 24.22 -0.71
CA VAL A 358 -13.72 25.14 -1.69
C VAL A 358 -14.86 25.65 -2.56
N ARG A 359 -15.07 26.96 -2.57
CA ARG A 359 -16.05 27.62 -3.44
C ARG A 359 -15.38 28.08 -4.72
N PHE A 360 -16.08 27.90 -5.83
CA PHE A 360 -15.65 28.26 -7.16
C PHE A 360 -16.58 29.30 -7.79
N ALA A 361 -16.08 29.95 -8.83
CA ALA A 361 -16.88 30.74 -9.76
C ALA A 361 -16.59 30.29 -11.18
N LEU A 362 -17.53 30.56 -12.09
CA LEU A 362 -17.28 30.45 -13.52
C LEU A 362 -16.46 31.66 -13.98
N MET A 363 -15.46 31.39 -14.81
CA MET A 363 -14.77 32.40 -15.58
C MET A 363 -15.71 32.91 -16.66
N PRO A 364 -15.68 34.24 -16.95
CA PRO A 364 -16.49 34.84 -18.00
C PRO A 364 -16.30 34.20 -19.37
#